data_AF-A0A920ATT5-F1
#
_entry.id   AF-A0A920ATT5-F1
#
_cell.length_a   1.000
_cell.length_b   1.000
_cell.length_c   1.000
_cell.angle_alpha   90.00
_cell.angle_beta   90.00
_cell.angle_gamma   90.00
#
_symmetry.space_group_name_H-M   'P 1'
#
loop_
_entity.id
_entity.type
_entity.pdbx_description
1 polymer ?
#
loop_
_entity_poly.entity_id
_entity_poly.type
_entity_poly.pdbx_seq_one_letter_code
_entity_poly.pdbx_strand_id
1 'polypeptide(L)' 'MKYPQLLNVLRGEMSIVGPRPLFDDDTKMFDTNYMRRLNVMPGITGLLQINERNAVDFKTWYKMTLNILKIGVYF' A
#
# COMPACT_ATOMS: atom_id res chain seq x y z
N MET A 1 9.90 14.70 -5.86
CA MET A 1 9.65 15.35 -4.55
C MET A 1 9.22 14.29 -3.53
N LYS A 2 10.10 13.90 -2.60
CA LYS A 2 9.83 12.89 -1.56
C LYS A 2 9.28 13.50 -0.25
N TYR A 3 9.46 14.81 -0.09
CA TYR A 3 9.10 15.59 1.09
C TYR A 3 7.60 15.84 1.34
N PRO A 4 6.70 16.00 0.33
CA PRO A 4 5.28 16.24 0.63
C PRO A 4 4.61 15.04 1.30
N GLN A 5 5.03 13.81 1.02
CA GLN A 5 4.41 12.62 1.60
C GLN A 5 4.67 12.48 3.11
N LEU A 6 5.82 12.97 3.61
CA LEU A 6 6.08 12.96 5.04
C LEU A 6 5.18 13.95 5.79
N LEU A 7 4.84 15.09 5.16
CA LEU A 7 3.84 16.00 5.71
C LEU A 7 2.45 15.35 5.77
N ASN A 8 2.09 14.54 4.76
CA ASN A 8 0.83 13.80 4.76
C ASN A 8 0.78 12.76 5.89
N VAL A 9 1.91 12.12 6.23
CA VAL A 9 2.02 11.28 7.43
C VAL A 9 1.75 12.08 8.70
N LEU A 10 2.42 13.23 8.86
CA LEU A 10 2.23 14.09 10.03
C LEU A 10 0.81 14.66 10.13
N ARG A 11 0.11 14.81 9.00
CA ARG A 11 -1.30 15.22 8.91
C ARG A 11 -2.30 14.06 9.13
N GLY A 12 -1.82 12.82 9.22
CA GLY A 12 -2.67 11.64 9.35
C GLY A 12 -3.40 11.24 8.07
N GLU A 13 -2.96 11.72 6.91
CA GLU A 13 -3.50 11.36 5.59
C GLU A 13 -2.82 10.10 5.02
N MET A 14 -1.61 9.79 5.50
CA MET A 14 -0.80 8.64 5.12
C MET A 14 -0.17 7.98 6.34
N SER A 15 0.36 6.79 6.12
CA SER A 15 1.16 6.01 7.06
C SER A 15 2.61 5.90 6.56
N ILE A 16 3.60 5.70 7.44
CA ILE A 16 4.95 5.30 7.02
C ILE A 16 4.89 3.92 6.38
N VAL A 17 4.17 2.97 7.02
CA VAL A 17 4.04 1.58 6.54
C VAL A 17 2.59 1.28 6.17
N GLY A 18 2.35 0.96 4.90
CA GLY A 18 1.02 0.65 4.38
C GLY A 18 1.03 0.18 2.93
N PRO A 19 -0.13 -0.19 2.37
CA PRO A 19 -0.24 -0.47 0.95
C PRO A 19 0.08 0.79 0.12
N ARG A 20 0.63 0.61 -1.07
CA ARG A 20 0.86 1.73 -2.00
C ARG A 20 -0.48 2.42 -2.34
N PRO A 21 -0.54 3.70 -2.71
CA PRO A 21 -1.73 4.22 -3.38
C PRO A 21 -1.97 3.48 -4.71
N LEU A 22 -3.24 3.24 -5.08
CA LEU A 22 -3.63 2.87 -6.45
C LEU A 22 -4.11 4.12 -7.18
N PHE A 23 -4.05 4.09 -8.50
CA PHE A 23 -4.86 5.00 -9.30
C PHE A 23 -6.33 4.56 -9.24
N ASP A 24 -7.25 5.52 -9.26
CA ASP A 24 -8.68 5.23 -9.16
C ASP A 24 -9.15 4.28 -10.28
N ASP A 25 -8.59 4.41 -11.48
CA ASP A 25 -8.93 3.53 -12.60
C ASP A 25 -8.46 2.08 -12.41
N ASP A 26 -7.36 1.86 -11.68
CA ASP A 26 -6.86 0.52 -11.37
C ASP A 26 -7.78 -0.22 -10.40
N THR A 27 -8.53 0.50 -9.55
CA THR A 27 -9.41 -0.12 -8.55
C THR A 27 -10.51 -0.99 -9.17
N LYS A 28 -10.90 -0.68 -10.40
CA LYS A 28 -11.93 -1.43 -11.15
C LYS A 28 -11.42 -2.75 -11.70
N MET A 29 -10.10 -2.97 -11.73
CA MET A 29 -9.48 -4.16 -12.31
C MET A 29 -9.28 -5.30 -11.31
N PHE A 30 -9.51 -5.07 -10.01
CA PHE A 30 -9.20 -6.03 -8.97
C PHE A 30 -10.45 -6.57 -8.26
N ASP A 31 -10.33 -7.78 -7.71
CA ASP A 31 -11.38 -8.41 -6.93
C ASP A 31 -11.60 -7.70 -5.57
N THR A 32 -12.77 -7.95 -4.98
CA THR A 32 -13.19 -7.35 -3.71
C THR A 32 -12.26 -7.69 -2.54
N ASN A 33 -11.55 -8.81 -2.56
CA ASN A 33 -10.60 -9.17 -1.51
C ASN A 33 -9.35 -8.30 -1.59
N TYR A 34 -8.81 -8.06 -2.79
CA TYR A 34 -7.69 -7.14 -3.01
C TYR A 34 -8.05 -5.72 -2.61
N MET A 35 -9.29 -5.31 -2.90
CA MET A 35 -9.80 -3.97 -2.60
C MET A 35 -9.94 -3.68 -1.11
N ARG A 36 -9.90 -4.69 -0.22
CA ARG A 36 -9.85 -4.48 1.25
C ARG A 36 -8.67 -3.62 1.70
N ARG A 37 -7.62 -3.51 0.87
CA ARG A 37 -6.49 -2.59 1.10
C ARG A 37 -6.88 -1.12 1.18
N LEU A 38 -8.06 -0.72 0.66
CA LEU A 38 -8.55 0.65 0.74
C LEU A 38 -9.09 1.00 2.14
N ASN A 39 -9.29 0.01 3.01
CA ASN A 39 -9.76 0.22 4.38
C ASN A 39 -8.64 0.66 5.34
N VAL A 40 -7.42 0.84 4.85
CA VAL A 40 -6.26 1.27 5.64
C VAL A 40 -5.58 2.45 4.95
N MET A 41 -4.87 3.26 5.72
CA MET A 41 -4.14 4.40 5.18
C MET A 41 -3.02 3.93 4.22
N PRO A 42 -2.82 4.62 3.09
CA PRO A 42 -1.71 4.32 2.18
C PRO A 42 -0.36 4.61 2.84
N GLY A 43 0.63 3.81 2.47
CA GLY A 43 1.99 3.86 3.02
C GLY A 43 3.01 4.55 2.13
N ILE A 44 4.01 5.21 2.72
CA ILE A 44 5.24 5.62 2.01
C ILE A 44 6.04 4.38 1.58
N THR A 45 6.07 3.35 2.42
CA THR A 45 6.64 2.03 2.11
C THR A 45 5.68 0.92 2.47
N GLY A 46 5.92 -0.29 1.94
CA GLY A 46 5.13 -1.46 2.24
C GLY A 46 5.88 -2.76 1.95
N LEU A 47 5.31 -3.90 2.34
CA LEU A 47 5.97 -5.21 2.31
C LEU A 47 6.54 -5.58 0.94
N LEU A 48 5.82 -5.25 -0.13
CA LEU A 48 6.28 -5.44 -1.50
C LEU A 48 7.60 -4.71 -1.76
N GLN A 49 7.70 -3.46 -1.29
CA GLN A 49 8.87 -2.62 -1.51
C GLN A 49 10.10 -3.05 -0.70
N ILE A 50 9.90 -3.66 0.47
CA ILE A 50 11.02 -4.13 1.31
C ILE A 50 11.46 -5.56 1.01
N ASN A 51 10.56 -6.45 0.59
CA ASN A 51 10.94 -7.86 0.36
C ASN A 51 11.07 -8.23 -1.12
N GLU A 52 10.25 -7.67 -2.02
CA GLU A 52 10.16 -8.12 -3.43
C GLU A 52 9.97 -6.93 -4.38
N ARG A 53 10.81 -5.90 -4.23
CA ARG A 53 10.65 -4.60 -4.94
C ARG A 53 10.59 -4.73 -6.47
N ASN A 54 11.19 -5.79 -7.01
CA ASN A 54 11.28 -6.06 -8.44
C ASN A 54 10.36 -7.22 -8.89
N ALA A 55 9.38 -7.60 -8.07
CA ALA A 55 8.39 -8.60 -8.46
C ALA A 55 7.69 -8.17 -9.75
N VAL A 56 7.67 -9.04 -10.75
CA VAL A 56 7.01 -8.81 -12.04
C VAL A 56 5.64 -9.50 -12.12
N ASP A 57 5.39 -10.48 -11.26
CA ASP A 57 4.15 -11.24 -11.26
C ASP A 57 3.11 -10.66 -10.29
N PHE A 58 1.86 -10.59 -10.75
CA PHE A 58 0.77 -10.04 -9.96
C PHE A 58 0.48 -10.86 -8.69
N LYS A 59 0.75 -12.17 -8.68
CA LYS A 59 0.48 -13.02 -7.52
C LYS A 59 1.34 -12.62 -6.31
N THR A 60 2.60 -12.28 -6.53
CA THR A 60 3.51 -11.74 -5.51
C THR A 60 3.01 -10.38 -5.02
N TRP A 61 2.64 -9.48 -5.93
CA TRP A 61 2.03 -8.19 -5.58
C TRP A 61 0.78 -8.35 -4.70
N TYR A 62 -0.11 -9.26 -5.11
CA TYR A 62 -1.35 -9.58 -4.42
C TYR A 62 -1.10 -10.05 -2.99
N LYS A 63 -0.25 -11.08 -2.85
CA LYS A 63 0.09 -11.69 -1.57
C LYS A 63 0.68 -10.66 -0.61
N MET A 64 1.62 -9.84 -1.08
CA MET A 64 2.31 -8.86 -0.23
C MET A 64 1.42 -7.69 0.16
N THR A 65 0.55 -7.25 -0.76
CA THR A 65 -0.45 -6.21 -0.50
C THR A 65 -1.51 -6.67 0.50
N LEU A 66 -1.88 -7.94 0.51
CA LEU A 66 -2.77 -8.45 1.56
C LEU A 66 -2.06 -8.71 2.89
N ASN A 67 -0.80 -9.15 2.84
CA ASN A 67 -0.04 -9.42 4.05
C ASN A 67 0.21 -8.15 4.87
N ILE A 68 0.40 -6.98 4.24
CA ILE A 68 0.60 -5.74 5.00
C ILE A 68 -0.62 -5.36 5.86
N LEU A 69 -1.83 -5.77 5.45
CA LEU A 69 -3.06 -5.55 6.23
C LEU A 69 -3.05 -6.32 7.56
N LYS A 70 -2.21 -7.35 7.70
CA LYS A 70 -2.10 -8.17 8.92
C LYS A 70 -1.10 -7.61 9.93
N ILE A 71 -0.23 -6.68 9.52
CA ILE A 71 0.88 -6.18 10.36
C ILE A 71 0.48 -4.91 11.12
N GLY A 72 -0.65 -4.30 10.78
CA GLY A 72 -1.10 -3.03 11.35
C GLY A 72 -0.47 -1.84 10.62
N VAL A 73 -1.21 -0.72 10.61
CA VAL A 73 -0.79 0.55 10.02
C VAL A 73 0.10 1.26 11.04
N TYR A 74 1.38 1.42 10.75
CA TYR A 74 2.33 2.13 11.62
C TYR A 74 2.52 3.56 11.13
N PHE A 75 2.18 4.52 11.99
CA PHE A 75 2.27 5.98 11.81
C PHE A 75 3.31 6.39 10.78
#